data_AF-A0A1F7TAD6-F1
#
_entry.id   AF-A0A1F7TAD6-F1
#
_cell.length_a   1.000
_cell.length_b   1.000
_cell.length_c   1.000
_cell.angle_alpha   90.00
_cell.angle_beta   90.00
_cell.angle_gamma   90.00
#
_symmetry.space_group_name_H-M   'P 1'
#
loop_
_entity.id
_entity.type
_entity.pdbx_description
1 polymer ?
#
loop_
_entity_poly.entity_id
_entity_poly.type
_entity_poly.pdbx_seq_one_letter_code
_entity_poly.pdbx_strand_id
1 'polypeptide(L)' 'MAVVNEVFTPTEAELAHAQEVVVAFGAATARGEASVTVGGRMVDYPVVAAAERTVALAEAFGTRKG' A
#
# COMPACT_ATOMS: atom_id res chain seq x y z
N MET A 1 17.82 -16.45 13.99
CA MET A 1 17.27 -15.14 14.40
C MET A 1 16.28 -14.70 13.34
N ALA A 2 14.99 -15.02 13.55
CA ALA A 2 13.94 -14.93 12.51
C ALA A 2 12.99 -13.73 12.69
N VAL A 3 13.20 -12.88 13.70
CA VAL A 3 12.23 -11.85 14.11
C VAL A 3 12.38 -10.54 13.33
N VAL A 4 13.50 -10.34 12.63
CA VAL A 4 13.79 -9.02 12.02
C VAL A 4 13.08 -8.85 10.68
N ASN A 5 12.89 -9.91 9.89
CA ASN A 5 12.28 -9.76 8.55
C ASN A 5 10.75 -9.71 8.54
N GLU A 6 10.06 -10.16 9.60
CA GLU A 6 8.59 -10.07 9.70
C GLU A 6 8.12 -8.64 9.98
N VAL A 7 8.97 -7.77 10.53
CA VAL A 7 8.63 -6.35 10.80
C VAL A 7 8.77 -5.48 9.55
N PHE A 8 9.58 -5.90 8.56
CA PHE A 8 9.85 -5.14 7.34
C PHE A 8 9.18 -5.72 6.09
N THR A 9 8.62 -6.94 6.18
CA THR A 9 7.88 -7.55 5.07
C THR A 9 6.39 -7.29 5.32
N PRO A 10 5.71 -6.50 4.48
CA PRO A 10 4.28 -6.28 4.61
C PRO A 10 3.54 -7.61 4.57
N THR A 11 2.56 -7.78 5.44
CA THR A 11 1.67 -8.95 5.41
C THR A 11 0.76 -8.90 4.19
N GLU A 12 0.20 -10.05 3.78
CA GLU A 12 -0.76 -10.10 2.66
C GLU A 12 -1.97 -9.18 2.89
N ALA A 13 -2.42 -9.03 4.14
CA ALA A 13 -3.52 -8.12 4.50
C ALA A 13 -3.13 -6.65 4.34
N GLU A 14 -1.92 -6.26 4.74
CA GLU A 14 -1.41 -4.90 4.53
C GLU A 14 -1.19 -4.61 3.05
N LEU A 15 -0.73 -5.59 2.27
CA LEU A 15 -0.58 -5.47 0.83
C LEU A 15 -1.93 -5.28 0.13
N ALA A 16 -2.94 -6.08 0.50
CA ALA A 16 -4.29 -5.95 -0.02
C ALA A 16 -4.89 -4.57 0.28
N HIS A 17 -4.71 -4.07 1.51
CA HIS A 17 -5.16 -2.73 1.88
C HIS A 17 -4.39 -1.64 1.12
N ALA A 18 -3.07 -1.76 0.97
CA ALA A 18 -2.26 -0.81 0.22
C ALA A 18 -2.69 -0.75 -1.27
N GLN A 19 -2.98 -1.90 -1.88
CA GLN A 19 -3.52 -1.95 -3.24
C GLN A 19 -4.89 -1.29 -3.34
N GLU A 20 -5.78 -1.54 -2.38
CA GLU A 20 -7.11 -0.92 -2.33
C GLU A 20 -7.01 0.61 -2.24
N VAL A 21 -6.10 1.11 -1.42
CA VAL A 21 -5.79 2.54 -1.27
C VAL A 21 -5.33 3.16 -2.60
N VAL A 22 -4.39 2.52 -3.30
CA VAL A 22 -3.87 3.00 -4.59
C VAL A 22 -4.97 3.01 -5.66
N VAL A 23 -5.79 1.95 -5.74
CA VAL A 23 -6.89 1.85 -6.70
C VAL A 23 -7.96 2.91 -6.43
N ALA A 24 -8.38 3.06 -5.18
CA ALA A 24 -9.39 4.04 -4.80
C ALA A 24 -8.91 5.48 -5.05
N PHE A 25 -7.65 5.75 -4.74
CA PHE A 25 -7.04 7.06 -5.01
C PHE A 25 -6.89 7.35 -6.50
N GLY A 26 -6.52 6.34 -7.30
CA GLY A 26 -6.49 6.48 -8.77
C GLY A 26 -7.86 6.82 -9.35
N ALA A 27 -8.93 6.19 -8.84
CA ALA A 27 -10.31 6.51 -9.24
C ALA A 27 -10.74 7.92 -8.79
N ALA A 28 -10.31 8.38 -7.61
CA ALA A 28 -10.57 9.74 -7.13
C ALA A 28 -9.80 10.79 -7.95
N THR A 29 -8.53 10.53 -8.24
CA THR A 29 -7.68 11.39 -9.08
C THR A 29 -8.27 11.54 -10.49
N ALA A 30 -8.81 10.46 -11.06
CA ALA A 30 -9.51 10.50 -12.35
C ALA A 30 -10.77 11.39 -12.32
N ARG A 31 -11.37 11.61 -11.15
CA ARG A 31 -12.49 12.53 -10.93
C ARG A 31 -12.05 13.96 -10.60
N GLY A 32 -10.75 14.21 -10.47
CA GLY A 32 -10.18 15.50 -10.06
C GLY A 32 -10.15 15.70 -8.54
N GLU A 33 -10.29 14.63 -7.76
CA GLU A 33 -10.23 14.66 -6.30
C GLU A 33 -8.82 14.32 -5.81
N ALA A 34 -8.30 15.11 -4.87
CA ALA A 34 -6.96 14.92 -4.28
C ALA A 34 -6.97 14.16 -2.94
N SER A 35 -8.14 13.73 -2.48
CA SER A 35 -8.34 12.97 -1.24
C SER A 35 -9.54 12.04 -1.40
N VAL A 36 -9.44 10.80 -0.92
CA VAL A 36 -10.54 9.81 -0.95
C VAL A 36 -10.66 9.15 0.41
N THR A 37 -11.84 8.65 0.76
CA THR A 37 -12.00 7.83 1.98
C THR A 37 -12.01 6.35 1.60
N VAL A 38 -11.06 5.58 2.14
CA VAL A 38 -10.95 4.13 1.95
C VAL A 38 -11.11 3.46 3.31
N GLY A 39 -12.09 2.58 3.46
CA GLY A 39 -12.36 1.89 4.73
C GLY A 39 -12.65 2.84 5.91
N GLY A 40 -13.20 4.02 5.65
CA GLY A 40 -13.48 5.04 6.68
C GLY A 40 -12.25 5.88 7.08
N ARG A 41 -11.11 5.70 6.43
CA ARG A 41 -9.91 6.52 6.64
C ARG A 41 -9.66 7.44 5.45
N MET A 42 -9.30 8.69 5.74
CA MET A 42 -8.91 9.64 4.71
C MET A 42 -7.55 9.24 4.13
N VAL A 43 -7.52 9.13 2.81
CA VAL A 43 -6.37 8.79 1.99
C VAL A 43 -6.05 10.01 1.15
N ASP A 44 -4.89 10.57 1.44
CA ASP A 44 -4.30 11.69 0.71
C ASP A 44 -3.03 11.22 0.00
N TYR A 45 -2.46 12.08 -0.85
CA TYR A 45 -1.20 11.83 -1.54
C TYR A 45 -0.07 11.19 -0.68
N PRO A 46 0.25 11.67 0.55
CA PRO A 46 1.28 11.04 1.37
C PRO A 46 0.93 9.62 1.83
N VAL A 47 -0.34 9.32 2.05
CA VAL A 47 -0.81 7.97 2.44
C VAL A 47 -0.68 7.02 1.26
N VAL A 48 -1.04 7.48 0.07
CA VAL A 48 -0.90 6.70 -1.18
C VAL A 48 0.56 6.43 -1.48
N ALA A 49 1.42 7.44 -1.38
CA ALA A 49 2.86 7.26 -1.60
C ALA A 49 3.49 6.25 -0.61
N ALA A 50 2.99 6.20 0.63
CA ALA A 50 3.38 5.18 1.59
C ALA A 50 2.87 3.79 1.19
N ALA A 51 1.61 3.69 0.75
CA ALA A 51 1.01 2.44 0.26
C ALA A 51 1.76 1.89 -0.97
N GLU A 52 2.08 2.75 -1.95
CA GLU A 52 2.89 2.39 -3.12
C GLU A 52 4.27 1.86 -2.72
N ARG A 53 4.93 2.50 -1.74
CA ARG A 53 6.19 1.99 -1.18
C ARG A 53 6.03 0.61 -0.55
N THR A 54 4.96 0.39 0.20
CA THR A 54 4.66 -0.91 0.81
C THR A 54 4.48 -1.99 -0.27
N VAL A 55 3.73 -1.70 -1.34
CA VAL A 55 3.56 -2.61 -2.47
C VAL A 55 4.91 -2.90 -3.13
N ALA A 56 5.71 -1.87 -3.44
CA ALA A 56 7.02 -2.02 -4.06
C ALA A 56 8.01 -2.82 -3.19
N LEU A 57 7.98 -2.63 -1.86
CA LEU A 57 8.75 -3.43 -0.92
C LEU A 57 8.27 -4.88 -0.91
N ALA A 58 6.96 -5.12 -0.86
CA ALA A 58 6.40 -6.45 -0.93
C ALA A 58 6.77 -7.18 -2.24
N GLU A 59 6.78 -6.49 -3.38
CA GLU A 59 7.27 -7.04 -4.65
C GLU A 59 8.77 -7.35 -4.59
N ALA A 60 9.59 -6.45 -4.06
CA ALA A 60 11.03 -6.65 -3.93
C ALA A 60 11.40 -7.82 -2.99
N PHE A 61 10.66 -8.00 -1.90
CA PHE A 61 10.88 -9.11 -0.96
C PHE A 61 10.20 -10.40 -1.43
N GLY A 62 9.02 -10.33 -2.05
CA GLY A 62 8.30 -11.47 -2.63
C GLY A 62 9.02 -12.09 -3.82
N THR A 63 9.83 -11.31 -4.54
CA THR A 63 10.69 -11.80 -5.63
C THR A 63 11.91 -12.58 -5.11
N ARG A 64 12.19 -12.57 -3.80
CA ARG A 64 13.24 -13.40 -3.19
C ARG A 64 12.69 -14.72 -2.62
N LYS A 65 11.77 -15.36 -3.34
CA LYS A 65 11.64 -16.83 -3.33
C LYS A 65 12.38 -17.36 -4.57
N GLY A 66 13.69 -17.49 -4.44
CA GLY A 66 14.59 -18.13 -5.38
C GLY A 66 15.86 -18.53 -4.66
#